data_AF-A0A7S4IP97-F1
#
_entry.id   AF-A0A7S4IP97-F1
#
_cell.length_a   1.000
_cell.length_b   1.000
_cell.length_c   1.000
_cell.angle_alpha   90.00
_cell.angle_beta   90.00
_cell.angle_gamma   90.00
#
_symmetry.space_group_name_H-M   'P 1'
#
loop_
_entity.id
_entity.type
_entity.pdbx_description
1 polymer ?
#
loop_
_entity_poly.entity_id
_entity_poly.type
_entity_poly.pdbx_seq_one_letter_code
_entity_poly.pdbx_strand_id
1 'polypeptide(L)'
;MPNISMPSGQDWDAVNVGRSGASGRKAVPKSAAGITAAKASGLVATERKHGAGGNRSAHSGSGVNAKKLEESDELKHAKVDKSLSKAIMQARMAKKMTQKELATAINEKPQVIGEYESGKAIPNPQIISKMERKLGCKLPRPGKKPAAKKTGAGAKTTGRGGGTVRGAGPPKRR
;
A
#
# COMPACT_ATOMS: atom_id res chain seq x y z
N MET A 1 -63.01 -14.32 -45.45
CA MET A 1 -61.54 -14.35 -45.57
C MET A 1 -60.96 -14.12 -44.18
N PRO A 2 -60.08 -14.97 -43.64
CA PRO A 2 -59.44 -14.70 -42.35
C PRO A 2 -58.41 -13.58 -42.50
N ASN A 3 -58.56 -12.55 -41.66
CA ASN A 3 -57.69 -11.37 -41.59
C ASN A 3 -56.37 -11.77 -40.89
N ILE A 4 -55.32 -12.04 -41.66
CA ILE A 4 -53.96 -12.17 -41.13
C ILE A 4 -53.46 -10.76 -40.82
N SER A 5 -53.52 -10.39 -39.54
CA SER A 5 -52.79 -9.24 -39.02
C SER A 5 -51.31 -9.65 -38.95
N MET A 6 -50.49 -9.11 -39.85
CA MET A 6 -49.03 -9.18 -39.71
C MET A 6 -48.60 -8.38 -38.48
N PRO A 7 -47.68 -8.88 -37.64
CA PRO A 7 -47.13 -8.09 -36.55
C PRO A 7 -46.16 -7.05 -37.13
N SER A 8 -46.68 -5.88 -37.49
CA SER A 8 -45.89 -4.68 -37.76
C SER A 8 -45.53 -4.04 -36.42
N GLY A 9 -44.33 -4.30 -35.95
CA GLY A 9 -43.80 -3.69 -34.74
C GLY A 9 -42.33 -3.96 -34.63
N GLN A 10 -41.51 -3.10 -35.23
CA GLN A 10 -40.14 -2.92 -34.77
C GLN A 10 -40.26 -2.19 -33.43
N ASP A 11 -40.17 -2.96 -32.35
CA ASP A 11 -40.26 -2.54 -30.97
C ASP A 11 -39.05 -1.68 -30.60
N TRP A 12 -39.17 -0.38 -30.88
CA TRP A 12 -38.26 0.68 -30.42
C TRP A 12 -38.45 1.02 -28.93
N ASP A 13 -39.07 0.13 -28.15
CA ASP A 13 -39.22 0.34 -26.72
C ASP A 13 -37.82 0.31 -26.08
N ALA A 14 -37.59 1.18 -25.10
CA ALA A 14 -36.28 1.34 -24.51
C ALA A 14 -35.88 0.02 -23.85
N VAL A 15 -34.98 -0.74 -24.50
CA VAL A 15 -34.29 -1.85 -23.86
C VAL A 15 -33.62 -1.27 -22.63
N ASN A 16 -34.23 -1.48 -21.47
CA ASN A 16 -33.59 -1.29 -20.19
C ASN A 16 -32.50 -2.36 -20.11
N VAL A 17 -31.38 -2.06 -20.77
CA VAL A 17 -30.11 -2.78 -20.61
C VAL A 17 -29.77 -2.56 -19.16
N GLY A 18 -30.20 -3.51 -18.35
CA GLY A 18 -30.49 -3.32 -16.94
C GLY A 18 -29.43 -2.43 -16.29
N ARG A 19 -29.91 -1.42 -15.58
CA ARG A 19 -29.16 -0.87 -14.46
C ARG A 19 -28.87 -2.03 -13.53
N SER A 20 -27.75 -2.71 -13.78
CA SER A 20 -27.23 -3.78 -12.96
C SER A 20 -26.90 -3.11 -11.64
N GLY A 21 -27.86 -3.14 -10.72
CA GLY A 21 -27.57 -2.98 -9.31
C GLY A 21 -26.43 -3.92 -8.98
N ALA A 22 -25.63 -3.59 -7.97
CA ALA A 22 -24.46 -4.35 -7.54
C ALA A 22 -24.72 -5.83 -7.17
N SER A 23 -25.90 -6.37 -7.46
CA SER A 23 -26.33 -7.76 -7.35
C SER A 23 -25.85 -8.68 -8.49
N GLY A 24 -25.32 -8.15 -9.60
CA GLY A 24 -24.82 -8.97 -10.72
C GLY A 24 -23.32 -9.31 -10.66
N ARG A 25 -22.53 -8.60 -9.85
CA ARG A 25 -21.11 -8.93 -9.64
C ARG A 25 -21.02 -9.95 -8.52
N LYS A 26 -20.95 -11.24 -8.85
CA LYS A 26 -20.50 -12.25 -7.87
C LYS A 26 -19.13 -11.81 -7.36
N ALA A 27 -19.05 -11.49 -6.07
CA ALA A 27 -17.81 -11.12 -5.43
C ALA A 27 -16.80 -12.26 -5.58
N VAL A 28 -15.61 -11.97 -6.11
CA VAL A 28 -14.55 -12.96 -6.23
C VAL A 28 -14.23 -13.49 -4.83
N PRO A 29 -14.40 -14.80 -4.58
CA PRO A 29 -14.15 -15.37 -3.27
C PRO A 29 -12.67 -15.19 -2.90
N LYS A 30 -12.41 -14.51 -1.78
CA LYS A 30 -11.05 -14.32 -1.24
C LYS A 30 -10.64 -15.45 -0.30
N SER A 31 -11.58 -16.31 0.08
CA SER A 31 -11.34 -17.48 0.94
C SER A 31 -11.00 -18.71 0.10
N ALA A 32 -10.11 -19.57 0.61
CA ALA A 32 -9.73 -20.81 -0.05
C ALA A 32 -10.96 -21.70 -0.33
N ALA A 33 -11.89 -21.78 0.63
CA ALA A 33 -13.13 -22.53 0.48
C ALA A 33 -14.01 -22.00 -0.66
N GLY A 34 -14.13 -20.67 -0.81
CA GLY A 34 -14.90 -20.08 -1.90
C GLY A 34 -14.25 -20.28 -3.26
N ILE A 35 -12.91 -20.31 -3.33
CA ILE A 35 -12.18 -20.62 -4.58
C ILE A 35 -12.37 -22.09 -4.96
N THR A 36 -12.34 -23.03 -4.01
CA THR A 36 -12.59 -24.46 -4.27
C THR A 36 -14.01 -24.72 -4.75
N ALA A 37 -15.02 -24.09 -4.13
CA ALA A 37 -16.41 -24.16 -4.59
C ALA A 37 -16.57 -23.61 -6.02
N ALA A 38 -15.93 -22.47 -6.33
CA ALA A 38 -15.95 -21.90 -7.67
C ALA A 38 -15.29 -22.83 -8.70
N LYS A 39 -14.17 -23.48 -8.35
CA LYS A 39 -13.52 -24.50 -9.20
C LYS A 39 -14.42 -25.69 -9.45
N ALA A 40 -15.09 -26.21 -8.42
CA ALA A 40 -16.02 -27.34 -8.56
C ALA A 40 -17.23 -27.00 -9.44
N SER A 41 -17.68 -25.74 -9.42
CA SER A 41 -18.77 -25.24 -10.26
C SER A 41 -18.37 -24.81 -11.68
N GLY A 42 -17.11 -24.99 -12.08
CA GLY A 42 -16.62 -24.62 -13.43
C GLY A 42 -16.56 -23.12 -13.73
N LEU A 43 -16.77 -22.26 -12.72
CA LEU A 43 -16.80 -20.79 -12.84
C LEU A 43 -15.42 -20.14 -12.66
N VAL A 44 -14.33 -20.83 -13.00
CA VAL A 44 -12.95 -20.36 -12.81
C VAL A 44 -12.17 -20.42 -14.12
N ALA A 45 -11.74 -19.26 -14.59
CA ALA A 45 -10.71 -19.16 -15.63
C ALA A 45 -9.31 -19.19 -14.98
N THR A 46 -8.41 -20.00 -15.52
CA THR A 46 -7.01 -20.03 -15.08
C THR A 46 -6.11 -19.46 -16.18
N GLU A 47 -5.39 -18.40 -15.87
CA GLU A 47 -4.37 -17.85 -16.75
C GLU A 47 -2.99 -17.96 -16.10
N ARG A 48 -1.97 -18.27 -16.91
CA ARG A 48 -0.59 -18.29 -16.44
C ARG A 48 -0.10 -16.86 -16.25
N LYS A 49 0.38 -16.54 -15.05
CA LYS A 49 0.96 -15.23 -14.76
C LYS A 49 2.18 -14.98 -15.64
N HIS A 50 2.23 -13.80 -16.26
CA HIS A 50 3.39 -13.34 -17.02
C HIS A 50 4.66 -13.34 -16.14
N GLY A 51 5.69 -14.07 -16.56
CA GLY A 51 6.92 -14.25 -15.79
C GLY A 51 6.87 -15.27 -14.65
N ALA A 52 5.84 -16.12 -14.59
CA ALA A 52 5.77 -17.19 -13.61
C ALA A 52 6.82 -18.29 -13.84
N GLY A 53 7.40 -18.80 -12.74
CA GLY A 53 8.35 -19.92 -12.74
C GLY A 53 9.82 -19.53 -12.89
N GLY A 54 10.16 -18.23 -12.83
CA GLY A 54 11.56 -17.75 -12.92
C GLY A 54 12.06 -17.07 -11.64
N ASN A 55 13.38 -17.01 -11.48
CA ASN A 55 14.09 -16.35 -10.37
C ASN A 55 14.77 -15.05 -10.85
N ARG A 56 13.96 -14.05 -11.23
CA ARG A 56 14.49 -12.78 -11.75
C ARG A 56 15.28 -12.00 -10.70
N SER A 57 16.44 -11.49 -11.11
CA SER A 57 17.30 -10.64 -10.29
C SER A 57 16.62 -9.31 -9.95
N ALA A 58 17.03 -8.70 -8.83
CA ALA A 58 16.58 -7.36 -8.47
C ALA A 58 17.03 -6.28 -9.48
N HIS A 59 18.03 -6.60 -10.31
CA HIS A 59 18.56 -5.73 -11.35
C HIS A 59 17.93 -5.96 -12.72
N SER A 60 17.06 -6.97 -12.88
CA SER A 60 16.50 -7.33 -14.20
C SER A 60 15.36 -6.40 -14.66
N GLY A 61 15.02 -5.38 -13.89
CA GLY A 61 13.99 -4.42 -14.22
C GLY A 61 14.33 -3.05 -13.67
N SER A 62 13.98 -2.01 -14.42
CA SER A 62 14.23 -0.59 -14.11
C SER A 62 13.55 -0.09 -12.81
N GLY A 63 12.82 -0.95 -12.09
CA GLY A 63 12.01 -0.57 -10.93
C GLY A 63 10.76 0.26 -11.29
N VAL A 64 10.67 0.74 -12.54
CA VAL A 64 9.53 1.43 -13.14
C VAL A 64 8.94 0.62 -14.30
N ASN A 65 7.65 0.84 -14.60
CA ASN A 65 7.00 0.22 -15.75
C ASN A 65 7.61 0.74 -17.05
N ALA A 66 8.21 -0.14 -17.85
CA ALA A 66 8.87 0.20 -19.11
C ALA A 66 7.93 0.97 -20.06
N LYS A 67 6.65 0.57 -20.17
CA LYS A 67 5.66 1.29 -20.99
C LYS A 67 5.50 2.77 -20.60
N LYS A 68 5.57 3.08 -19.30
CA LYS A 68 5.46 4.46 -18.81
C LYS A 68 6.73 5.27 -19.08
N LEU A 69 7.88 4.62 -19.20
CA LEU A 69 9.14 5.27 -19.54
C LEU A 69 9.17 5.65 -21.02
N GLU A 70 8.67 4.78 -21.91
CA GLU A 70 8.55 5.04 -23.35
C GLU A 70 7.56 6.19 -23.67
N GLU A 71 6.51 6.35 -22.88
CA GLU A 71 5.49 7.40 -23.06
C GLU A 71 5.92 8.77 -22.49
N SER A 72 7.01 8.82 -21.71
CA SER A 72 7.42 10.02 -20.97
C SER A 72 8.75 10.55 -21.49
N ASP A 73 8.74 11.73 -22.11
CA ASP A 73 9.95 12.49 -22.52
C ASP A 73 10.80 13.01 -21.34
N GLU A 74 10.35 12.82 -20.09
CA GLU A 74 11.05 13.29 -18.90
C GLU A 74 12.16 12.32 -18.45
N LEU A 75 13.42 12.65 -18.81
CA LEU A 75 14.63 11.85 -18.56
C LEU A 75 15.15 11.89 -17.10
N LYS A 76 14.41 12.49 -16.16
CA LYS A 76 14.86 12.67 -14.77
C LYS A 76 14.18 11.68 -13.83
N HIS A 77 14.98 10.87 -13.13
CA HIS A 77 14.49 9.96 -12.10
C HIS A 77 14.60 10.54 -10.69
N ALA A 78 13.57 10.32 -9.88
CA ALA A 78 13.62 10.60 -8.45
C ALA A 78 14.65 9.70 -7.76
N LYS A 79 15.58 10.32 -7.04
CA LYS A 79 16.63 9.63 -6.28
C LYS A 79 16.17 9.33 -4.85
N VAL A 80 16.96 8.55 -4.14
CA VAL A 80 16.75 8.25 -2.72
C VAL A 80 16.68 9.55 -1.89
N ASP A 81 15.62 9.65 -1.07
CA ASP A 81 15.45 10.75 -0.12
C ASP A 81 16.55 10.75 0.94
N LYS A 82 17.00 11.94 1.36
CA LYS A 82 18.00 12.11 2.44
C LYS A 82 17.60 11.42 3.75
N SER A 83 16.29 11.30 4.03
CA SER A 83 15.78 10.59 5.20
C SER A 83 16.06 9.09 5.14
N LEU A 84 15.88 8.46 3.97
CA LEU A 84 16.17 7.05 3.74
C LEU A 84 17.68 6.79 3.83
N SER A 85 18.50 7.63 3.21
CA SER A 85 19.97 7.53 3.30
C SER A 85 20.47 7.55 4.75
N LYS A 86 19.99 8.51 5.55
CA LYS A 86 20.37 8.61 6.97
C LYS A 86 19.89 7.41 7.78
N ALA A 87 18.67 6.94 7.53
CA ALA A 87 18.11 5.79 8.24
C ALA A 87 18.91 4.51 7.99
N ILE A 88 19.35 4.27 6.74
CA ILE A 88 20.20 3.11 6.39
C ILE A 88 21.54 3.19 7.16
N MET A 89 22.18 4.36 7.14
CA MET A 89 23.47 4.56 7.82
C MET A 89 23.34 4.35 9.34
N GLN A 90 22.30 4.92 9.96
CA GLN A 90 22.03 4.75 11.40
C GLN A 90 21.76 3.29 11.76
N ALA A 91 20.93 2.60 10.97
CA ALA A 91 20.62 1.19 11.22
C ALA A 91 21.85 0.29 11.06
N ARG A 92 22.73 0.59 10.10
CA ARG A 92 24.00 -0.11 9.92
C ARG A 92 24.93 0.08 11.12
N MET A 93 25.07 1.32 11.60
CA MET A 93 25.87 1.64 12.78
C MET A 93 25.31 0.96 14.05
N ALA A 94 23.98 0.95 14.22
CA ALA A 94 23.33 0.27 15.35
C ALA A 94 23.63 -1.24 15.38
N LYS A 95 23.75 -1.88 14.21
CA LYS A 95 24.15 -3.28 14.08
C LYS A 95 25.66 -3.52 14.00
N LYS A 96 26.47 -2.46 14.13
CA LYS A 96 27.94 -2.52 14.02
C LYS A 96 28.43 -3.22 12.75
N MET A 97 27.71 -3.02 11.63
CA MET A 97 28.06 -3.62 10.34
C MET A 97 28.82 -2.64 9.45
N THR A 98 29.77 -3.13 8.67
CA THR A 98 30.39 -2.36 7.58
C THR A 98 29.50 -2.38 6.33
N GLN A 99 29.71 -1.43 5.40
CA GLN A 99 28.98 -1.44 4.12
C GLN A 99 29.21 -2.75 3.35
N LYS A 100 30.44 -3.28 3.41
CA LYS A 100 30.82 -4.54 2.78
C LYS A 100 30.08 -5.74 3.39
N GLU A 101 29.99 -5.80 4.71
CA GLU A 101 29.25 -6.87 5.40
C GLU A 101 27.76 -6.82 5.10
N LEU A 102 27.16 -5.62 5.10
CA LEU A 102 25.76 -5.45 4.71
C LEU A 102 25.54 -5.90 3.26
N ALA A 103 26.42 -5.47 2.34
CA ALA A 103 26.36 -5.82 0.93
C ALA A 103 26.42 -7.34 0.70
N THR A 104 27.39 -8.02 1.33
CA THR A 104 27.50 -9.49 1.29
C THR A 104 26.23 -10.15 1.86
N ALA A 105 25.72 -9.64 2.99
CA ALA A 105 24.52 -10.20 3.62
C ALA A 105 23.24 -10.09 2.76
N ILE A 106 23.15 -9.09 1.88
CA ILE A 106 22.01 -8.91 0.96
C ILE A 106 22.28 -9.39 -0.48
N ASN A 107 23.46 -9.95 -0.73
CA ASN A 107 23.95 -10.33 -2.07
C ASN A 107 23.91 -9.15 -3.07
N GLU A 108 24.45 -8.00 -2.67
CA GLU A 108 24.61 -6.82 -3.52
C GLU A 108 26.07 -6.34 -3.52
N LYS A 109 26.43 -5.47 -4.46
CA LYS A 109 27.78 -4.87 -4.49
C LYS A 109 27.90 -3.80 -3.39
N PRO A 110 29.07 -3.64 -2.73
CA PRO A 110 29.29 -2.58 -1.75
C PRO A 110 29.03 -1.16 -2.29
N GLN A 111 29.32 -0.95 -3.58
CA GLN A 111 29.03 0.30 -4.28
C GLN A 111 27.55 0.67 -4.22
N VAL A 112 26.65 -0.30 -4.38
CA VAL A 112 25.20 -0.07 -4.33
C VAL A 112 24.83 0.49 -2.96
N ILE A 113 25.32 -0.10 -1.86
CA ILE A 113 25.06 0.41 -0.50
C ILE A 113 25.54 1.87 -0.35
N GLY A 114 26.75 2.18 -0.84
CA GLY A 114 27.29 3.54 -0.81
C GLY A 114 26.45 4.54 -1.60
N GLU A 115 25.89 4.15 -2.75
CA GLU A 115 25.00 4.99 -3.55
C GLU A 115 23.64 5.24 -2.85
N TYR A 116 23.14 4.28 -2.08
CA TYR A 116 21.94 4.46 -1.24
C TYR A 116 22.22 5.35 -0.03
N GLU A 117 23.34 5.16 0.67
CA GLU A 117 23.75 6.00 1.81
C GLU A 117 24.11 7.44 1.40
N SER A 118 24.54 7.66 0.16
CA SER A 118 24.81 9.00 -0.40
C SER A 118 23.61 9.64 -1.11
N GLY A 119 22.51 8.91 -1.29
CA GLY A 119 21.30 9.41 -1.94
C GLY A 119 21.40 9.56 -3.46
N LYS A 120 22.40 8.92 -4.09
CA LYS A 120 22.60 8.96 -5.54
C LYS A 120 21.77 7.90 -6.28
N ALA A 121 21.46 6.79 -5.60
CA ALA A 121 20.76 5.66 -6.19
C ALA A 121 19.29 5.98 -6.54
N ILE A 122 18.77 5.26 -7.54
CA ILE A 122 17.33 5.18 -7.81
C ILE A 122 16.72 4.16 -6.84
N PRO A 123 15.67 4.51 -6.07
CA PRO A 123 15.09 3.60 -5.09
C PRO A 123 14.47 2.35 -5.75
N ASN A 124 15.07 1.17 -5.50
CA ASN A 124 14.49 -0.11 -5.88
C ASN A 124 13.83 -0.78 -4.65
N PRO A 125 12.51 -1.05 -4.67
CA PRO A 125 11.80 -1.61 -3.52
C PRO A 125 12.30 -3.00 -3.09
N GLN A 126 12.85 -3.79 -4.02
CA GLN A 126 13.38 -5.12 -3.71
C GLN A 126 14.66 -5.03 -2.89
N ILE A 127 15.58 -4.12 -3.28
CA ILE A 127 16.83 -3.89 -2.55
C ILE A 127 16.52 -3.31 -1.16
N ILE A 128 15.61 -2.32 -1.08
CA ILE A 128 15.16 -1.75 0.19
C ILE A 128 14.59 -2.85 1.11
N SER A 129 13.75 -3.74 0.58
CA SER A 129 13.18 -4.85 1.35
C SER A 129 14.23 -5.86 1.84
N LYS A 130 15.33 -6.07 1.09
CA LYS A 130 16.46 -6.88 1.56
C LYS A 130 17.20 -6.17 2.70
N MET A 131 17.45 -4.87 2.57
CA MET A 131 18.09 -4.06 3.61
C MET A 131 17.25 -4.04 4.89
N GLU A 132 15.94 -3.80 4.81
CA GLU A 132 15.03 -3.82 5.97
C GLU A 132 15.10 -5.15 6.73
N ARG A 133 15.06 -6.28 6.02
CA ARG A 133 15.14 -7.61 6.64
C ARG A 133 16.47 -7.86 7.35
N LYS A 134 17.59 -7.48 6.73
CA LYS A 134 18.92 -7.66 7.33
C LYS A 134 19.21 -6.66 8.44
N LEU A 135 18.73 -5.43 8.32
CA LEU A 135 18.88 -4.37 9.32
C LEU A 135 17.83 -4.46 10.44
N GLY A 136 16.77 -5.26 10.28
CA GLY A 136 15.73 -5.44 11.31
C GLY A 136 14.92 -4.19 11.63
N CYS A 137 15.03 -3.15 10.81
CA CYS A 137 14.34 -1.88 10.97
C CYS A 137 13.51 -1.58 9.73
N LYS A 138 12.39 -0.86 9.93
CA LYS A 138 11.56 -0.38 8.83
C LYS A 138 12.14 0.92 8.31
N LEU A 139 12.59 0.92 7.05
CA LEU A 139 13.20 2.10 6.46
C LEU A 139 12.08 3.06 5.99
N PRO A 140 12.26 4.39 6.11
CA PRO A 140 11.28 5.35 5.65
C PRO A 140 11.13 5.21 4.13
N ARG A 141 9.89 4.99 3.66
CA ARG A 141 9.61 4.79 2.23
C ARG A 141 9.67 6.14 1.50
N PRO A 142 10.32 6.20 0.33
CA PRO A 142 10.32 7.41 -0.47
C PRO A 142 8.87 7.76 -0.87
N GLY A 143 8.47 9.01 -0.63
CA GLY A 143 7.16 9.53 -1.03
C GLY A 143 5.97 9.25 -0.11
N LYS A 144 6.10 8.52 1.02
CA LYS A 144 5.04 8.47 2.04
C LYS A 144 5.42 9.32 3.24
N LYS A 145 5.01 10.59 3.24
CA LYS A 145 4.89 11.35 4.50
C LYS A 145 3.96 10.52 5.42
N PRO A 146 4.39 10.13 6.63
CA PRO A 146 3.46 9.50 7.56
C PRO A 146 2.32 10.49 7.78
N ALA A 147 1.08 10.05 7.57
CA ALA A 147 -0.09 10.83 7.94
C ALA A 147 0.10 11.22 9.41
N ALA A 148 0.20 12.52 9.68
CA ALA A 148 0.38 13.04 11.02
C ALA A 148 -0.72 12.44 11.90
N LYS A 149 -0.32 11.64 12.90
CA LYS A 149 -1.23 11.26 13.98
C LYS A 149 -1.68 12.57 14.61
N LYS A 150 -2.92 13.01 14.32
CA LYS A 150 -3.61 14.00 15.14
C LYS A 150 -3.82 13.34 16.50
N THR A 151 -2.88 13.53 17.42
CA THR A 151 -3.15 13.40 18.86
C THR A 151 -4.16 14.49 19.20
N GLY A 152 -5.44 14.11 19.22
CA GLY A 152 -6.52 14.95 19.71
C GLY A 152 -6.38 15.09 21.22
N ALA A 153 -5.69 16.13 21.67
CA ALA A 153 -5.79 16.63 23.03
C ALA A 153 -7.02 17.54 23.12
N GLY A 154 -8.20 16.92 23.19
CA GLY A 154 -9.45 17.59 23.56
C GLY A 154 -9.58 17.58 25.07
N ALA A 155 -9.08 18.63 25.72
CA ALA A 155 -9.31 18.85 27.14
C ALA A 155 -10.70 19.45 27.38
N LYS A 156 -11.39 18.86 28.37
CA LYS A 156 -12.33 19.51 29.31
C LYS A 156 -13.79 19.70 28.86
N THR A 157 -14.64 18.74 29.23
CA THR A 157 -15.85 19.00 30.05
C THR A 157 -16.60 17.69 30.35
N THR A 158 -16.47 17.19 31.58
CA THR A 158 -17.43 16.24 32.15
C THR A 158 -17.67 16.61 33.60
N GLY A 159 -18.82 17.23 33.86
CA GLY A 159 -19.36 17.43 35.19
C GLY A 159 -19.96 16.12 35.74
N ARG A 160 -19.57 15.80 36.97
CA ARG A 160 -20.23 14.92 37.97
C ARG A 160 -19.33 15.04 39.21
N GLY A 161 -19.69 15.44 40.41
CA GLY A 161 -20.95 15.33 41.15
C GLY A 161 -20.64 14.60 42.47
N GLY A 162 -20.71 15.30 43.61
CA GLY A 162 -20.97 14.75 44.96
C GLY A 162 -19.77 14.36 45.84
N GLY A 163 -19.74 14.85 47.10
CA GLY A 163 -18.85 14.31 48.15
C GLY A 163 -18.48 15.16 49.39
N THR A 164 -19.46 15.81 50.04
CA THR A 164 -19.69 16.04 51.49
C THR A 164 -18.56 16.11 52.58
N VAL A 165 -18.64 17.19 53.40
CA VAL A 165 -18.24 17.49 54.83
C VAL A 165 -16.75 17.58 55.23
N ARG A 166 -16.23 18.43 56.14
CA ARG A 166 -16.64 19.13 57.40
C ARG A 166 -15.77 20.42 57.52
N GLY A 167 -16.20 21.62 57.93
CA GLY A 167 -16.52 22.09 59.29
C GLY A 167 -15.53 23.19 59.77
N ALA A 168 -16.04 24.24 60.48
CA ALA A 168 -15.40 25.42 61.12
C ALA A 168 -15.36 26.72 60.26
N GLY A 169 -15.86 27.92 60.61
CA GLY A 169 -16.60 28.52 61.74
C GLY A 169 -16.69 30.06 61.44
N PRO A 170 -17.71 30.82 61.92
CA PRO A 170 -18.06 32.21 61.49
C PRO A 170 -17.35 33.31 62.34
N PRO A 171 -17.42 34.66 62.11
CA PRO A 171 -18.61 35.44 61.68
C PRO A 171 -18.42 36.70 60.78
N LYS A 172 -19.58 37.20 60.33
CA LYS A 172 -19.83 38.45 59.59
C LYS A 172 -19.51 39.71 60.41
N ARG A 173 -19.13 40.79 59.71
CA ARG A 173 -19.41 42.17 60.12
C ARG A 173 -19.85 43.02 58.92
N ARG A 174 -20.96 43.75 59.16
CA ARG A 174 -21.66 44.79 58.37
C ARG A 174 -22.56 44.31 57.25
#